data_AF-A0A920VW23-F1
#
_entry.id   AF-A0A920VW23-F1
#
_cell.length_a   1.000
_cell.length_b   1.000
_cell.length_c   1.000
_cell.angle_alpha   90.00
_cell.angle_beta   90.00
_cell.angle_gamma   90.00
#
_symmetry.space_group_name_H-M   'P 1'
#
loop_
_entity.id
_entity.type
_entity.pdbx_description
1 polymer ?
#
loop_
_entity_poly.entity_id
_entity_poly.type
_entity_poly.pdbx_seq_one_letter_code
_entity_poly.pdbx_strand_id
1 'polypeptide(L)'
;MSNKKRKYSSKIVDGVEQAPSRAMLRAVGFEEEDFLKPQVGIASTWSMVTPCNMHINQLAEAAAQGANSSGCKSVIFNTITVSDGISMGTKGMRYSLVSREVIADSIETVVEGQGFDGLLAIGGCDKNMPGCLMAMARLDRPAIFVYGGSIQPGKDRTDVISVFEAVGAHSEGKISDIELLEVESKAIPGPGACGGMYTANTMASAIEALGLSLPNSSAKEAVSSSKKEDCVEAGEALSNLINQNLNSKKVVNQKGI
;
A
#
# COMPACT_ATOMS: atom_id res chain seq x y z
N MET A 1 -24.68 3.71 -24.69
CA MET A 1 -23.34 4.35 -24.68
C MET A 1 -22.52 3.70 -23.57
N SER A 2 -21.44 3.00 -23.88
CA SER A 2 -20.54 2.42 -22.86
C SER A 2 -20.06 3.55 -21.94
N ASN A 3 -20.40 3.49 -20.66
CA ASN A 3 -19.92 4.45 -19.67
C ASN A 3 -18.40 4.27 -19.53
N LYS A 4 -17.61 5.11 -20.20
CA LYS A 4 -16.13 4.99 -20.26
C LYS A 4 -15.47 4.90 -18.89
N LYS A 5 -16.13 5.41 -17.83
CA LYS A 5 -15.63 5.43 -16.45
C LYS A 5 -15.93 4.13 -15.68
N ARG A 6 -16.94 3.35 -16.08
CA ARG A 6 -17.39 2.10 -15.44
C ARG A 6 -17.14 0.89 -16.36
N LYS A 7 -15.95 0.80 -16.95
CA LYS A 7 -15.62 -0.22 -17.96
C LYS A 7 -15.68 -1.65 -17.41
N TYR A 8 -15.38 -1.82 -16.12
CA TYR A 8 -15.29 -3.11 -15.46
C TYR A 8 -16.47 -3.32 -14.52
N SER A 9 -16.79 -2.34 -13.68
CA SER A 9 -17.82 -2.51 -12.64
C SER A 9 -19.22 -2.69 -13.22
N SER A 10 -19.53 -2.05 -14.35
CA SER A 10 -20.83 -2.20 -15.03
C SER A 10 -21.15 -3.65 -15.38
N LYS A 11 -20.15 -4.50 -15.64
CA LYS A 11 -20.36 -5.93 -15.91
C LYS A 11 -20.81 -6.72 -14.68
N ILE A 12 -20.49 -6.22 -13.49
CA ILE A 12 -20.79 -6.84 -12.19
C ILE A 12 -22.10 -6.31 -11.62
N VAL A 13 -22.52 -5.09 -11.98
CA VAL A 13 -23.66 -4.43 -11.31
C VAL A 13 -24.78 -3.95 -12.23
N ASP A 14 -24.59 -3.85 -13.54
CA ASP A 14 -25.67 -3.44 -14.46
C ASP A 14 -26.45 -4.68 -14.95
N GLY A 15 -27.74 -4.52 -15.25
CA GLY A 15 -28.59 -5.60 -15.75
C GLY A 15 -29.38 -6.35 -14.69
N VAL A 16 -30.47 -7.01 -15.10
CA VAL A 16 -31.35 -7.76 -14.19
C VAL A 16 -30.64 -9.01 -13.65
N GLU A 17 -29.82 -9.63 -14.50
CA GLU A 17 -28.98 -10.78 -14.21
C GLU A 17 -27.97 -10.53 -13.08
N GLN A 18 -27.58 -9.27 -12.85
CA GLN A 18 -26.68 -8.87 -11.76
C GLN A 18 -27.42 -8.48 -10.46
N ALA A 19 -28.72 -8.76 -10.35
CA ALA A 19 -29.45 -8.58 -9.09
C ALA A 19 -28.82 -9.32 -7.89
N PRO A 20 -28.33 -10.57 -8.02
CA PRO A 20 -27.62 -11.24 -6.93
C PRO A 20 -26.36 -10.50 -6.48
N SER A 21 -25.56 -10.02 -7.43
CA SER A 21 -24.34 -9.24 -7.16
C SER A 21 -24.66 -7.95 -6.40
N ARG A 22 -25.68 -7.20 -6.86
CA ARG A 22 -26.15 -6.00 -6.14
C ARG A 22 -26.69 -6.32 -4.75
N ALA A 23 -27.38 -7.44 -4.56
CA ALA A 23 -27.88 -7.84 -3.25
C ALA A 23 -26.73 -8.06 -2.24
N MET A 24 -25.64 -8.72 -2.67
CA MET A 24 -24.43 -8.88 -1.84
C MET A 24 -23.75 -7.54 -1.57
N LEU A 25 -23.65 -6.66 -2.58
CA LEU A 25 -23.02 -5.34 -2.43
C LEU A 25 -23.79 -4.42 -1.47
N ARG A 26 -25.13 -4.51 -1.44
CA ARG A 26 -25.94 -3.75 -0.46
C ARG A 26 -25.61 -4.12 0.98
N ALA A 27 -25.31 -5.40 1.25
CA ALA A 27 -24.93 -5.85 2.59
C ALA A 27 -23.59 -5.26 3.08
N VAL A 28 -22.72 -4.82 2.16
CA VAL A 28 -21.46 -4.12 2.48
C VAL A 28 -21.57 -2.59 2.32
N GLY A 29 -22.80 -2.06 2.30
CA GLY A 29 -23.07 -0.62 2.36
C GLY A 29 -23.10 0.10 1.01
N PHE A 30 -23.42 -0.60 -0.09
CA PHE A 30 -23.75 0.05 -1.35
C PHE A 30 -25.20 0.51 -1.38
N GLU A 31 -25.41 1.76 -1.79
CA GLU A 31 -26.73 2.33 -2.06
C GLU A 31 -27.06 2.35 -3.56
N GLU A 32 -28.31 2.68 -3.90
CA GLU A 32 -28.78 2.74 -5.30
C GLU A 32 -27.85 3.57 -6.20
N GLU A 33 -27.46 4.76 -5.72
CA GLU A 33 -26.60 5.70 -6.44
C GLU A 33 -25.17 5.21 -6.61
N ASP A 34 -24.69 4.31 -5.74
CA ASP A 34 -23.32 3.80 -5.79
C ASP A 34 -23.11 2.89 -7.00
N PHE A 35 -24.14 2.18 -7.45
CA PHE A 35 -24.06 1.35 -8.65
C PHE A 35 -23.82 2.15 -9.93
N LEU A 36 -24.05 3.47 -9.89
CA LEU A 36 -23.81 4.37 -11.01
C LEU A 36 -22.42 5.00 -10.99
N LYS A 37 -21.64 4.83 -9.91
CA LYS A 37 -20.30 5.38 -9.69
C LYS A 37 -19.20 4.39 -10.12
N PRO A 38 -18.04 4.85 -10.61
CA PRO A 38 -16.86 3.99 -10.77
C PRO A 38 -16.48 3.34 -9.45
N GLN A 39 -16.27 2.03 -9.46
CA GLN A 39 -15.90 1.30 -8.25
C GLN A 39 -14.39 1.19 -8.18
N VAL A 40 -13.78 1.52 -7.04
CA VAL A 40 -12.33 1.47 -6.87
C VAL A 40 -11.93 0.58 -5.72
N GLY A 41 -10.92 -0.27 -5.95
CA GLY A 41 -10.33 -1.09 -4.92
C GLY A 41 -9.26 -0.32 -4.16
N ILE A 42 -9.34 -0.29 -2.83
CA ILE A 42 -8.28 0.22 -1.96
C ILE A 42 -7.55 -0.99 -1.37
N ALA A 43 -6.43 -1.36 -1.97
CA ALA A 43 -5.61 -2.50 -1.58
C ALA A 43 -4.68 -2.12 -0.41
N SER A 44 -5.09 -2.52 0.79
CA SER A 44 -4.33 -2.32 2.02
C SER A 44 -3.37 -3.49 2.26
N THR A 45 -2.15 -3.19 2.68
CA THR A 45 -1.19 -4.18 3.20
C THR A 45 -1.13 -4.17 4.73
N TRP A 46 -2.16 -3.65 5.39
CA TRP A 46 -2.22 -3.56 6.86
C TRP A 46 -2.07 -4.93 7.53
N SER A 47 -1.27 -4.95 8.59
CA SER A 47 -1.12 -6.11 9.48
C SER A 47 -0.35 -5.72 10.73
N MET A 48 -0.61 -6.43 11.84
CA MET A 48 0.14 -6.30 13.10
C MET A 48 1.43 -7.15 13.13
N VAL A 49 1.80 -7.78 12.01
CA VAL A 49 3.06 -8.58 11.93
C VAL A 49 4.32 -7.72 11.86
N THR A 50 4.20 -6.40 11.65
CA THR A 50 5.35 -5.49 11.52
C THR A 50 4.96 -4.03 11.79
N PRO A 51 5.85 -3.21 12.38
CA PRO A 51 5.62 -1.77 12.51
C PRO A 51 5.44 -1.06 11.16
N CYS A 52 5.98 -1.62 10.07
CA CYS A 52 5.87 -1.03 8.73
C CYS A 52 4.43 -0.94 8.19
N ASN A 53 3.52 -1.76 8.71
CA ASN A 53 2.17 -1.92 8.17
C ASN A 53 1.05 -1.70 9.18
N MET A 54 1.35 -1.61 10.48
CA MET A 54 0.35 -1.61 11.55
C MET A 54 -0.64 -0.43 11.50
N HIS A 55 -0.26 0.68 10.86
CA HIS A 55 -1.07 1.91 10.72
C HIS A 55 -1.80 2.01 9.37
N ILE A 56 -1.52 1.12 8.41
CA ILE A 56 -2.01 1.24 7.03
C ILE A 56 -3.54 1.14 6.94
N ASN A 57 -4.23 0.54 7.91
CA ASN A 57 -5.69 0.52 7.94
C ASN A 57 -6.28 1.94 7.98
N GLN A 58 -5.71 2.83 8.79
CA GLN A 58 -6.17 4.22 8.88
C GLN A 58 -5.86 5.02 7.61
N LEU A 59 -4.76 4.68 6.94
CA LEU A 59 -4.41 5.24 5.64
C LEU A 59 -5.37 4.79 4.54
N ALA A 60 -5.78 3.51 4.57
CA ALA A 60 -6.78 2.97 3.66
C ALA A 60 -8.16 3.62 3.83
N GLU A 61 -8.57 3.88 5.07
CA GLU A 61 -9.79 4.64 5.36
C GLU A 61 -9.73 6.08 4.82
N ALA A 62 -8.59 6.76 4.98
CA ALA A 62 -8.39 8.10 4.44
C ALA A 62 -8.41 8.12 2.90
N ALA A 63 -7.78 7.13 2.26
CA ALA A 63 -7.83 6.97 0.81
C ALA A 63 -9.24 6.68 0.29
N ALA A 64 -9.99 5.81 0.99
CA ALA A 64 -11.38 5.54 0.69
C ALA A 64 -12.25 6.80 0.82
N GLN A 65 -12.01 7.63 1.83
CA GLN A 65 -12.69 8.92 2.00
C GLN A 65 -12.47 9.83 0.79
N GLY A 66 -11.22 10.02 0.34
CA GLY A 66 -10.91 10.86 -0.83
C GLY A 66 -11.51 10.32 -2.14
N ALA A 67 -11.51 9.01 -2.33
CA ALA A 67 -12.15 8.39 -3.48
C ALA A 67 -13.68 8.59 -3.47
N ASN A 68 -14.32 8.41 -2.31
CA ASN A 68 -15.77 8.58 -2.15
C ASN A 68 -16.20 10.05 -2.33
N SER A 69 -15.45 11.01 -1.79
CA SER A 69 -15.72 12.45 -1.97
C SER A 69 -15.56 12.89 -3.42
N SER A 70 -14.78 12.16 -4.22
CA SER A 70 -14.50 12.45 -5.63
C SER A 70 -15.36 11.65 -6.62
N GLY A 71 -16.52 11.16 -6.18
CA GLY A 71 -17.52 10.55 -7.06
C GLY A 71 -17.23 9.10 -7.48
N CYS A 72 -16.31 8.42 -6.82
CA CYS A 72 -16.15 6.97 -6.90
C CYS A 72 -16.88 6.27 -5.74
N LYS A 73 -17.03 4.95 -5.82
CA LYS A 73 -17.37 4.10 -4.68
C LYS A 73 -16.18 3.21 -4.35
N SER A 74 -15.56 3.45 -3.21
CA SER A 74 -14.40 2.68 -2.76
C SER A 74 -14.81 1.40 -2.03
N VAL A 75 -13.98 0.37 -2.19
CA VAL A 75 -14.04 -0.88 -1.42
C VAL A 75 -12.64 -1.17 -0.89
N ILE A 76 -12.48 -1.12 0.43
CA ILE A 76 -11.22 -1.48 1.08
C ILE A 76 -11.14 -3.00 1.15
N PHE A 77 -10.00 -3.55 0.71
CA PHE A 77 -9.66 -4.95 0.91
C PHE A 77 -8.19 -5.06 1.33
N ASN A 78 -7.80 -6.23 1.83
CA ASN A 78 -6.45 -6.44 2.36
C ASN A 78 -5.71 -7.53 1.59
N THR A 79 -4.39 -7.42 1.55
CA THR A 79 -3.46 -8.49 1.13
C THR A 79 -2.44 -8.76 2.23
N ILE A 80 -1.60 -9.78 2.06
CA ILE A 80 -0.62 -10.20 3.08
C ILE A 80 0.59 -9.25 3.12
N THR A 81 1.40 -9.37 4.17
CA THR A 81 2.73 -8.76 4.26
C THR A 81 3.63 -9.63 5.14
N VAL A 82 4.95 -9.52 4.95
CA VAL A 82 5.98 -10.20 5.73
C VAL A 82 7.00 -9.15 6.17
N SER A 83 7.52 -9.31 7.39
CA SER A 83 8.58 -8.44 7.91
C SER A 83 9.97 -8.99 7.56
N ASP A 84 10.70 -8.27 6.71
CA ASP A 84 12.11 -8.60 6.45
C ASP A 84 12.93 -8.42 7.73
N GLY A 85 12.67 -7.36 8.51
CA GLY A 85 13.36 -7.10 9.77
C GLY A 85 13.22 -8.23 10.80
N ILE A 86 12.01 -8.76 11.00
CA ILE A 86 11.77 -9.84 11.98
C ILE A 86 12.24 -11.20 11.44
N SER A 87 12.10 -11.45 10.14
CA SER A 87 12.47 -12.75 9.56
C SER A 87 13.97 -12.93 9.34
N MET A 88 14.76 -11.84 9.43
CA MET A 88 16.20 -11.86 9.21
C MET A 88 16.92 -12.81 10.17
N GLY A 89 17.88 -13.58 9.65
CA GLY A 89 18.61 -14.59 10.41
C GLY A 89 17.84 -15.90 10.67
N THR A 90 16.59 -16.03 10.20
CA THR A 90 15.76 -17.22 10.42
C THR A 90 15.39 -17.94 9.11
N LYS A 91 14.81 -19.14 9.20
CA LYS A 91 14.22 -19.84 8.04
C LYS A 91 13.06 -19.05 7.39
N GLY A 92 12.45 -18.12 8.12
CA GLY A 92 11.37 -17.27 7.63
C GLY A 92 11.79 -16.39 6.45
N MET A 93 13.06 -16.00 6.35
CA MET A 93 13.57 -15.16 5.26
C MET A 93 13.37 -15.79 3.86
N ARG A 94 13.20 -17.12 3.77
CA ARG A 94 12.84 -17.83 2.53
C ARG A 94 11.47 -17.39 1.96
N TYR A 95 10.61 -16.82 2.81
CA TYR A 95 9.27 -16.36 2.43
C TYR A 95 9.20 -14.84 2.17
N SER A 96 10.30 -14.10 2.32
CA SER A 96 10.33 -12.66 2.03
C SER A 96 10.08 -12.40 0.54
N LEU A 97 10.97 -12.85 -0.35
CA LEU A 97 10.87 -12.48 -1.77
C LEU A 97 9.60 -13.01 -2.44
N VAL A 98 9.16 -14.22 -2.10
CA VAL A 98 7.92 -14.80 -2.66
C VAL A 98 6.69 -14.01 -2.23
N SER A 99 6.72 -13.29 -1.11
CA SER A 99 5.59 -12.45 -0.70
C SER A 99 5.28 -11.36 -1.74
N ARG A 100 6.27 -10.92 -2.54
CA ARG A 100 6.05 -9.99 -3.67
C ARG A 100 5.05 -10.55 -4.67
N GLU A 101 5.22 -11.82 -5.06
CA GLU A 101 4.34 -12.49 -6.03
C GLU A 101 2.96 -12.70 -5.44
N VAL A 102 2.89 -13.17 -4.18
CA VAL A 102 1.61 -13.40 -3.49
C VAL A 102 0.81 -12.10 -3.36
N ILE A 103 1.47 -10.98 -3.07
CA ILE A 103 0.82 -9.66 -3.02
C ILE A 103 0.29 -9.27 -4.40
N ALA A 104 1.11 -9.43 -5.45
CA ALA A 104 0.70 -9.10 -6.81
C ALA A 104 -0.53 -9.92 -7.25
N ASP A 105 -0.46 -11.23 -7.08
CA ASP A 105 -1.52 -12.18 -7.44
C ASP A 105 -2.78 -11.94 -6.61
N SER A 106 -2.64 -11.63 -5.31
CA SER A 106 -3.77 -11.33 -4.43
C SER A 106 -4.52 -10.07 -4.84
N ILE A 107 -3.81 -8.99 -5.18
CA ILE A 107 -4.43 -7.75 -5.65
C ILE A 107 -5.10 -7.98 -7.00
N GLU A 108 -4.41 -8.63 -7.93
CA GLU A 108 -4.94 -8.96 -9.26
C GLU A 108 -6.23 -9.78 -9.17
N THR A 109 -6.25 -10.81 -8.30
CA THR A 109 -7.41 -11.67 -8.06
C THR A 109 -8.63 -10.88 -7.62
N VAL A 110 -8.48 -9.97 -6.65
CA VAL A 110 -9.61 -9.18 -6.12
C VAL A 110 -10.08 -8.16 -7.15
N VAL A 111 -9.16 -7.44 -7.80
CA VAL A 111 -9.51 -6.36 -8.73
C VAL A 111 -10.16 -6.91 -10.01
N GLU A 112 -9.69 -8.02 -10.55
CA GLU A 112 -10.35 -8.71 -11.66
C GLU A 112 -11.69 -9.32 -11.22
N GLY A 113 -11.69 -10.07 -10.11
CA GLY A 113 -12.88 -10.78 -9.63
C GLY A 113 -14.05 -9.86 -9.27
N GLN A 114 -13.77 -8.68 -8.70
CA GLN A 114 -14.80 -7.70 -8.34
C GLN A 114 -15.01 -6.60 -9.39
N GLY A 115 -14.29 -6.65 -10.51
CA GLY A 115 -14.47 -5.72 -11.61
C GLY A 115 -14.23 -4.26 -11.25
N PHE A 116 -13.27 -3.94 -10.36
CA PHE A 116 -13.01 -2.55 -9.99
C PHE A 116 -12.44 -1.72 -11.15
N ASP A 117 -12.96 -0.52 -11.37
CA ASP A 117 -12.54 0.38 -12.46
C ASP A 117 -11.18 1.04 -12.23
N GLY A 118 -10.73 1.11 -10.97
CA GLY A 118 -9.41 1.62 -10.61
C GLY A 118 -8.88 0.99 -9.32
N LEU A 119 -7.59 1.22 -9.04
CA LEU A 119 -6.87 0.64 -7.92
C LEU A 119 -6.02 1.70 -7.19
N LEU A 120 -6.21 1.84 -5.89
CA LEU A 120 -5.25 2.49 -5.00
C LEU A 120 -4.59 1.42 -4.16
N ALA A 121 -3.26 1.29 -4.20
CA ALA A 121 -2.56 0.34 -3.35
C ALA A 121 -1.66 1.05 -2.34
N ILE A 122 -1.68 0.58 -1.09
CA ILE A 122 -0.89 1.15 0.01
C ILE A 122 0.12 0.10 0.47
N GLY A 123 1.41 0.40 0.28
CA GLY A 123 2.52 -0.48 0.68
C GLY A 123 3.39 0.17 1.76
N GLY A 124 3.89 -0.63 2.70
CA GLY A 124 4.78 -0.17 3.76
C GLY A 124 6.15 -0.86 3.76
N CYS A 125 6.16 -2.18 3.83
CA CYS A 125 7.38 -2.98 3.94
C CYS A 125 7.97 -3.38 2.58
N ASP A 126 9.26 -3.68 2.54
CA ASP A 126 10.11 -3.91 1.36
C ASP A 126 9.43 -4.54 0.14
N LYS A 127 8.78 -5.70 0.30
CA LYS A 127 8.21 -6.46 -0.83
C LYS A 127 6.80 -6.01 -1.21
N ASN A 128 6.16 -5.18 -0.40
CA ASN A 128 4.83 -4.63 -0.70
C ASN A 128 4.88 -3.72 -1.93
N MET A 129 5.83 -2.79 -1.96
CA MET A 129 5.99 -1.80 -3.03
C MET A 129 6.05 -2.45 -4.43
N PRO A 130 7.02 -3.34 -4.73
CA PRO A 130 7.08 -3.97 -6.04
C PRO A 130 5.90 -4.92 -6.30
N GLY A 131 5.34 -5.58 -5.28
CA GLY A 131 4.15 -6.43 -5.45
C GLY A 131 2.91 -5.64 -5.90
N CYS A 132 2.67 -4.49 -5.28
CA CYS A 132 1.62 -3.55 -5.69
C CYS A 132 1.83 -3.04 -7.12
N LEU A 133 3.06 -2.66 -7.47
CA LEU A 133 3.40 -2.19 -8.82
C LEU A 133 3.19 -3.27 -9.89
N MET A 134 3.57 -4.51 -9.59
CA MET A 134 3.34 -5.63 -10.49
C MET A 134 1.85 -5.84 -10.76
N ALA A 135 1.01 -5.80 -9.72
CA ALA A 135 -0.44 -5.87 -9.90
C ALA A 135 -0.98 -4.73 -10.77
N MET A 136 -0.57 -3.48 -10.50
CA MET A 136 -0.95 -2.31 -11.30
C MET A 136 -0.58 -2.48 -12.78
N ALA A 137 0.63 -2.95 -13.06
CA ALA A 137 1.12 -3.16 -14.41
C ALA A 137 0.37 -4.29 -15.15
N ARG A 138 0.04 -5.38 -14.45
CA ARG A 138 -0.73 -6.52 -15.01
C ARG A 138 -2.18 -6.13 -15.33
N LEU A 139 -2.84 -5.45 -14.40
CA LEU A 139 -4.24 -5.03 -14.52
C LEU A 139 -4.46 -3.96 -15.61
N ASP A 140 -3.48 -3.07 -15.81
CA ASP A 140 -3.54 -2.00 -16.81
C ASP A 140 -4.80 -1.11 -16.68
N ARG A 141 -5.13 -0.80 -15.42
CA ARG A 141 -6.25 0.07 -15.01
C ARG A 141 -5.71 1.40 -14.47
N PRO A 142 -6.52 2.46 -14.39
CA PRO A 142 -6.19 3.63 -13.58
C PRO A 142 -5.77 3.22 -12.18
N ALA A 143 -4.55 3.59 -11.78
CA ALA A 143 -4.02 3.20 -10.49
C ALA A 143 -3.05 4.22 -9.91
N ILE A 144 -2.98 4.25 -8.58
CA ILE A 144 -2.05 5.10 -7.82
C ILE A 144 -1.50 4.32 -6.62
N PHE A 145 -0.22 4.51 -6.33
CA PHE A 145 0.46 3.91 -5.19
C PHE A 145 0.65 4.96 -4.09
N VAL A 146 0.43 4.56 -2.84
CA VAL A 146 0.73 5.36 -1.65
C VAL A 146 1.71 4.61 -0.77
N TYR A 147 2.83 5.25 -0.45
CA TYR A 147 3.77 4.73 0.53
C TYR A 147 3.25 4.98 1.95
N GLY A 148 3.28 3.95 2.80
CA GLY A 148 2.86 4.03 4.20
C GLY A 148 3.69 4.99 5.05
N GLY A 149 4.89 5.34 4.61
CA GLY A 149 5.75 6.33 5.27
C GLY A 149 6.87 5.71 6.10
N SER A 150 7.95 6.48 6.24
CA SER A 150 9.12 6.10 7.03
C SER A 150 8.83 6.20 8.53
N ILE A 151 9.44 5.31 9.31
CA ILE A 151 9.50 5.41 10.76
C ILE A 151 10.39 6.60 11.16
N GLN A 152 10.07 7.23 12.29
CA GLN A 152 10.98 8.17 12.94
C GLN A 152 12.13 7.41 13.62
N PRO A 153 13.32 8.00 13.74
CA PRO A 153 14.42 7.38 14.46
C PRO A 153 14.07 7.20 15.94
N GLY A 154 14.57 6.11 16.53
CA GLY A 154 14.47 5.84 17.96
C GLY A 154 15.28 6.82 18.81
N LYS A 155 15.28 6.57 20.13
CA LYS A 155 16.07 7.39 21.07
C LYS A 155 17.55 7.35 20.67
N ASP A 156 18.26 8.47 20.83
CA ASP A 156 19.67 8.61 20.45
C ASP A 156 19.94 8.33 18.96
N ARG A 157 18.92 8.57 18.12
CA ARG A 157 18.94 8.33 16.66
C ARG A 157 19.18 6.88 16.25
N THR A 158 18.78 5.95 17.11
CA THR A 158 18.86 4.51 16.84
C THR A 158 17.86 4.06 15.79
N ASP A 159 18.19 2.99 15.09
CA ASP A 159 17.34 2.34 14.08
C ASP A 159 17.56 0.81 14.08
N VAL A 160 16.98 0.11 13.11
CA VAL A 160 17.12 -1.34 13.02
C VAL A 160 18.57 -1.80 12.85
N ILE A 161 19.44 -1.02 12.19
CA ILE A 161 20.86 -1.36 12.05
C ILE A 161 21.59 -1.20 13.37
N SER A 162 21.23 -0.19 14.17
CA SER A 162 21.78 -0.02 15.52
C SER A 162 21.58 -1.29 16.36
N VAL A 163 20.45 -1.98 16.21
CA VAL A 163 20.17 -3.26 16.89
C VAL A 163 21.07 -4.38 16.35
N PHE A 164 21.24 -4.50 15.03
CA PHE A 164 22.12 -5.50 14.43
C PHE A 164 23.59 -5.30 14.81
N GLU A 165 24.06 -4.05 14.86
CA GLU A 165 25.40 -3.70 15.32
C GLU A 165 25.58 -4.01 16.81
N ALA A 166 24.57 -3.75 17.64
CA ALA A 166 24.59 -4.11 19.06
C ALA A 166 24.69 -5.62 19.27
N VAL A 167 24.00 -6.45 18.49
CA VAL A 167 24.15 -7.92 18.51
C VAL A 167 25.60 -8.33 18.19
N GLY A 168 26.22 -7.69 17.19
CA GLY A 168 27.63 -7.91 16.87
C GLY A 168 28.55 -7.55 18.04
N ALA A 169 28.39 -6.35 18.61
CA ALA A 169 29.17 -5.89 19.75
C ALA A 169 29.01 -6.78 20.99
N HIS A 170 27.80 -7.27 21.24
CA HIS A 170 27.50 -8.20 22.33
C HIS A 170 28.22 -9.54 22.14
N SER A 171 28.21 -10.08 20.91
CA SER A 171 28.90 -11.34 20.59
C SER A 171 30.43 -11.26 20.75
N GLU A 172 31.00 -10.05 20.63
CA GLU A 172 32.42 -9.77 20.88
C GLU A 172 32.72 -9.43 22.35
N GLY A 173 31.70 -9.42 23.23
CA GLY A 173 31.83 -9.06 24.64
C GLY A 173 32.06 -7.57 24.90
N LYS A 174 31.76 -6.70 23.93
CA LYS A 174 31.94 -5.24 24.04
C LYS A 174 30.78 -4.55 24.76
N ILE A 175 29.59 -5.15 24.77
CA ILE A 175 28.43 -4.68 25.51
C ILE A 175 27.79 -5.82 26.30
N SER A 176 27.14 -5.47 27.39
CA SER A 176 26.39 -6.37 28.28
C SER A 176 24.98 -6.69 27.76
N ASP A 177 24.33 -7.70 28.36
CA ASP A 177 22.92 -8.02 28.10
C ASP A 177 21.99 -6.83 28.37
N ILE A 178 22.30 -6.03 29.40
CA ILE A 178 21.51 -4.85 29.78
C ILE A 178 21.63 -3.77 28.69
N GLU A 179 22.85 -3.51 28.21
CA GLU A 179 23.08 -2.54 27.13
C GLU A 179 22.42 -2.98 25.83
N LEU A 180 22.47 -4.28 25.49
CA LEU A 180 21.78 -4.82 24.33
C LEU A 180 20.26 -4.61 24.43
N LEU A 181 19.66 -4.97 25.57
CA LEU A 181 18.23 -4.80 25.82
C LEU A 181 17.80 -3.31 25.77
N GLU A 182 18.67 -2.40 26.22
CA GLU A 182 18.42 -0.98 26.13
C GLU A 182 18.33 -0.49 24.69
N VAL A 183 19.23 -0.95 23.80
CA VAL A 183 19.18 -0.61 22.37
C VAL A 183 17.93 -1.21 21.72
N GLU A 184 17.66 -2.49 21.98
CA GLU A 184 16.47 -3.21 21.47
C GLU A 184 15.17 -2.46 21.80
N SER A 185 15.02 -2.03 23.06
CA SER A 185 13.77 -1.43 23.56
C SER A 185 13.51 -0.01 23.05
N LYS A 186 14.49 0.64 22.41
CA LYS A 186 14.45 2.07 22.06
C LYS A 186 14.58 2.36 20.57
N ALA A 187 15.08 1.40 19.78
CA ALA A 187 15.42 1.61 18.37
C ALA A 187 14.23 1.79 17.43
N ILE A 188 13.10 1.15 17.72
CA ILE A 188 11.92 1.14 16.85
C ILE A 188 10.75 1.80 17.60
N PRO A 189 10.57 3.12 17.48
CA PRO A 189 9.67 3.88 18.36
C PRO A 189 8.19 3.78 18.01
N GLY A 190 7.82 3.20 16.86
CA GLY A 190 6.43 3.18 16.42
C GLY A 190 6.22 2.73 14.97
N PRO A 191 5.15 3.19 14.30
CA PRO A 191 4.79 2.74 12.96
C PRO A 191 5.69 3.37 11.89
N GLY A 192 5.89 2.63 10.80
CA GLY A 192 6.62 3.06 9.60
C GLY A 192 7.67 2.06 9.12
N ALA A 193 8.09 2.20 7.87
CA ALA A 193 9.17 1.37 7.31
C ALA A 193 10.54 1.82 7.82
N CYS A 194 11.57 0.99 7.64
CA CYS A 194 12.93 1.29 8.10
C CYS A 194 13.43 2.65 7.59
N GLY A 195 13.99 3.49 8.48
CA GLY A 195 14.26 4.89 8.21
C GLY A 195 15.40 5.20 7.22
N GLY A 196 16.31 4.26 7.01
CA GLY A 196 17.41 4.41 6.05
C GLY A 196 16.98 4.22 4.59
N MET A 197 17.88 4.48 3.64
CA MET A 197 17.68 4.21 2.21
C MET A 197 17.84 2.71 1.88
N TYR A 198 17.05 1.88 2.54
CA TYR A 198 16.89 0.45 2.23
C TYR A 198 15.86 0.26 1.11
N THR A 199 15.43 -0.98 0.88
CA THR A 199 14.45 -1.28 -0.18
C THR A 199 13.19 -0.44 -0.04
N ALA A 200 12.64 -0.28 1.16
CA ALA A 200 11.38 0.43 1.36
C ALA A 200 11.41 1.89 0.84
N ASN A 201 12.31 2.71 1.37
CA ASN A 201 12.45 4.11 0.97
C ASN A 201 12.99 4.24 -0.47
N THR A 202 13.91 3.36 -0.90
CA THR A 202 14.41 3.36 -2.29
C THR A 202 13.29 3.12 -3.28
N MET A 203 12.44 2.11 -3.03
CA MET A 203 11.30 1.81 -3.88
C MET A 203 10.24 2.91 -3.80
N ALA A 204 9.98 3.48 -2.62
CA ALA A 204 9.05 4.61 -2.49
C ALA A 204 9.48 5.79 -3.38
N SER A 205 10.76 6.19 -3.31
CA SER A 205 11.30 7.25 -4.17
C SER A 205 11.30 6.88 -5.65
N ALA A 206 11.62 5.63 -6.00
CA ALA A 206 11.57 5.17 -7.38
C ALA A 206 10.14 5.18 -7.95
N ILE A 207 9.14 4.80 -7.17
CA ILE A 207 7.72 4.80 -7.57
C ILE A 207 7.22 6.22 -7.80
N GLU A 208 7.62 7.16 -6.94
CA GLU A 208 7.33 8.57 -7.13
C GLU A 208 7.98 9.12 -8.41
N ALA A 209 9.25 8.78 -8.67
CA ALA A 209 9.95 9.16 -9.90
C ALA A 209 9.29 8.54 -11.16
N LEU A 210 8.72 7.34 -11.06
CA LEU A 210 7.94 6.71 -12.13
C LEU A 210 6.57 7.37 -12.38
N GLY A 211 6.14 8.29 -11.51
CA GLY A 211 4.86 8.99 -11.60
C GLY A 211 3.65 8.18 -11.13
N LEU A 212 3.88 7.07 -10.42
CA LEU A 212 2.81 6.22 -9.88
C LEU A 212 2.36 6.63 -8.48
N SER A 213 3.08 7.54 -7.83
CA SER A 213 2.69 8.17 -6.57
C SER A 213 2.56 9.67 -6.74
N LEU A 214 1.79 10.31 -5.85
CA LEU A 214 1.75 11.77 -5.80
C LEU A 214 3.13 12.34 -5.42
N PRO A 215 3.47 13.54 -5.93
CA PRO A 215 4.70 14.22 -5.54
C PRO A 215 4.81 14.35 -4.02
N ASN A 216 6.01 14.14 -3.51
CA ASN A 216 6.36 14.16 -2.08
C ASN A 216 5.69 13.06 -1.23
N SER A 217 5.00 12.09 -1.83
CA SER A 217 4.41 10.96 -1.08
C SER A 217 5.49 10.10 -0.41
N SER A 218 6.64 9.91 -1.06
CA SER A 218 7.73 9.06 -0.55
C SER A 218 8.45 9.61 0.68
N ALA A 219 8.43 10.94 0.88
CA ALA A 219 9.17 11.61 1.96
C ALA A 219 8.34 11.86 3.23
N LYS A 220 7.04 11.58 3.22
CA LYS A 220 6.15 11.80 4.37
C LYS A 220 6.31 10.66 5.40
N GLU A 221 6.52 11.02 6.66
CA GLU A 221 6.64 10.08 7.78
C GLU A 221 5.32 9.37 8.08
N ALA A 222 5.38 8.15 8.62
CA ALA A 222 4.19 7.34 8.88
C ALA A 222 3.22 7.96 9.90
N VAL A 223 3.76 8.69 10.89
CA VAL A 223 2.98 9.30 11.98
C VAL A 223 2.53 10.73 11.69
N SER A 224 2.93 11.32 10.56
CA SER A 224 2.60 12.70 10.25
C SER A 224 1.14 12.85 9.81
N SER A 225 0.51 13.98 10.16
CA SER A 225 -0.83 14.32 9.63
C SER A 225 -0.82 14.42 8.10
N SER A 226 0.29 14.91 7.54
CA SER A 226 0.48 15.04 6.10
C SER A 226 0.42 13.72 5.35
N LYS A 227 0.72 12.58 6.00
CA LYS A 227 0.57 11.24 5.40
C LYS A 227 -0.89 10.83 5.28
N LYS A 228 -1.75 11.25 6.22
CA LYS A 228 -3.19 11.03 6.10
C LYS A 228 -3.78 11.87 4.97
N GLU A 229 -3.37 13.14 4.88
CA GLU A 229 -3.74 14.05 3.79
C GLU A 229 -3.31 13.49 2.42
N ASP A 230 -2.08 12.96 2.32
CA ASP A 230 -1.56 12.25 1.13
C ASP A 230 -2.51 11.16 0.62
N CYS A 231 -3.09 10.39 1.55
CA CYS A 231 -3.99 9.29 1.23
C CYS A 231 -5.32 9.83 0.69
N VAL A 232 -5.88 10.87 1.31
CA VAL A 232 -7.10 11.55 0.82
C VAL A 232 -6.85 12.06 -0.60
N GLU A 233 -5.79 12.85 -0.80
CA GLU A 233 -5.41 13.40 -2.11
C GLU A 233 -5.21 12.30 -3.16
N ALA A 234 -4.60 11.16 -2.80
CA ALA A 234 -4.42 10.03 -3.71
C ALA A 234 -5.76 9.39 -4.10
N GLY A 235 -6.71 9.28 -3.17
CA GLY A 235 -8.07 8.83 -3.46
C GLY A 235 -8.80 9.75 -4.44
N GLU A 236 -8.65 11.07 -4.26
CA GLU A 236 -9.22 12.08 -5.17
C GLU A 236 -8.55 12.02 -6.56
N ALA A 237 -7.22 11.90 -6.59
CA ALA A 237 -6.44 11.79 -7.82
C ALA A 237 -6.83 10.55 -8.64
N LEU A 238 -7.15 9.42 -7.99
CA LEU A 238 -7.59 8.22 -8.69
C LEU A 238 -8.87 8.45 -9.51
N SER A 239 -9.82 9.22 -9.00
CA SER A 239 -11.02 9.61 -9.76
C SER A 239 -10.65 10.38 -11.03
N ASN A 240 -9.67 11.30 -10.93
CA ASN A 240 -9.16 12.04 -12.08
C ASN A 240 -8.49 11.13 -13.12
N LEU A 241 -7.71 10.14 -12.67
CA LEU A 241 -7.09 9.15 -13.57
C LEU A 241 -8.16 8.33 -14.32
N ILE A 242 -9.23 7.92 -13.64
CA ILE A 242 -10.37 7.22 -14.26
C ILE A 242 -11.06 8.12 -15.29
N ASN A 243 -11.33 9.38 -14.95
CA ASN A 243 -11.96 10.34 -15.85
C ASN A 243 -11.15 10.58 -17.13
N GLN A 244 -9.82 10.57 -17.02
CA GLN A 244 -8.89 10.75 -18.15
C GLN A 244 -8.52 9.44 -18.84
N ASN A 245 -8.97 8.29 -18.32
CA ASN A 245 -8.56 6.96 -18.78
C ASN A 245 -7.01 6.81 -18.83
N LEU A 246 -6.33 7.33 -17.81
CA LEU A 246 -4.89 7.22 -17.61
C LEU A 246 -4.60 5.98 -16.77
N ASN A 247 -4.14 4.91 -17.44
CA ASN A 247 -3.79 3.65 -16.80
C ASN A 247 -2.27 3.53 -16.56
N SER A 248 -1.87 2.54 -15.77
CA SER A 248 -0.48 2.36 -15.34
C SER A 248 0.52 2.29 -16.49
N LYS A 249 0.18 1.68 -17.64
CA LYS A 249 1.09 1.60 -18.81
C LYS A 249 1.25 2.93 -19.55
N LYS A 250 0.32 3.87 -19.40
CA LYS A 250 0.49 5.24 -19.94
C LYS A 250 1.39 6.09 -19.06
N VAL A 251 1.42 5.80 -17.76
CA VAL A 251 2.27 6.49 -16.78
C VAL A 251 3.69 5.93 -16.85
N VAL A 252 3.84 4.61 -16.72
CA VAL A 252 5.14 3.93 -16.76
C VAL A 252 5.55 3.69 -18.22
N ASN A 253 6.55 4.44 -18.69
CA ASN A 253 7.10 4.34 -20.04
C ASN A 253 8.64 4.28 -20.02
N GLN A 254 9.27 3.94 -21.16
CA GLN A 254 10.72 3.75 -21.26
C GLN A 254 11.56 5.01 -20.93
N LYS A 255 10.96 6.21 -20.90
CA LYS A 255 11.68 7.41 -20.44
C LYS A 255 11.69 7.54 -18.92
N GLY A 256 10.73 6.92 -18.23
CA GLY A 256 10.63 6.93 -16.78
C GLY A 256 11.35 5.76 -16.10
N ILE A 257 11.59 4.65 -16.81
CA ILE A 257 12.38 3.48 -16.37
C ILE A 257 13.86 3.72 -16.69
#